data_AF-A0A9Q0NNL4-F1
#
_entry.id   AF-A0A9Q0NNL4-F1
#
_cell.length_a   1.000
_cell.length_b   1.000
_cell.length_c   1.000
_cell.angle_alpha   90.00
_cell.angle_beta   90.00
_cell.angle_gamma   90.00
#
_symmetry.space_group_name_H-M   'P 1'
#
loop_
_entity.id
_entity.type
_entity.pdbx_description
1 polymer ?
#
loop_
_entity_poly.entity_id
_entity_poly.type
_entity_poly.pdbx_seq_one_letter_code
_entity_poly.pdbx_strand_id
1 'polypeptide(L)'
;MVIFAAVKFEKENPVPEVLPQVKVKVKESEEVTEEAVTATVKRALNFYSSIQAHDGHWPGDYGGPMFLLPGLVITLSITGALNAVLSDEHKKEKILALLEFRMIFL
;
A
#
# COMPACT_ATOMS: atom_id res chain seq x y z
N MET A 1 2.81 3.15 -3.73
CA MET A 1 3.01 1.67 -3.77
C MET A 1 1.91 0.86 -3.10
N VAL A 2 1.29 1.30 -1.99
CA VAL A 2 0.19 0.57 -1.31
C VAL A 2 -0.95 0.14 -2.24
N ILE A 3 -1.39 1.02 -3.15
CA ILE A 3 -2.47 0.72 -4.11
C ILE A 3 -2.09 -0.43 -5.04
N PHE A 4 -0.85 -0.50 -5.50
CA PHE A 4 -0.38 -1.59 -6.37
C PHE A 4 -0.28 -2.92 -5.62
N ALA A 5 0.13 -2.89 -4.35
CA ALA A 5 0.10 -4.08 -3.50
C ALA A 5 -1.35 -4.58 -3.32
N ALA A 6 -2.28 -3.69 -2.97
CA ALA A 6 -3.69 -4.01 -2.84
C ALA A 6 -4.28 -4.65 -4.12
N VAL A 7 -4.04 -4.04 -5.29
CA VAL A 7 -4.51 -4.56 -6.59
C VAL A 7 -3.93 -5.93 -6.93
N LYS A 8 -2.68 -6.20 -6.52
CA LYS A 8 -2.07 -7.52 -6.73
C LYS A 8 -2.75 -8.60 -5.89
N PHE A 9 -2.98 -8.34 -4.61
CA PHE A 9 -3.58 -9.30 -3.69
C PHE A 9 -5.08 -9.50 -3.92
N GLU A 10 -5.82 -8.46 -4.33
CA GLU A 10 -7.23 -8.58 -4.69
C GLU A 10 -7.48 -9.61 -5.81
N LYS A 11 -6.53 -9.76 -6.74
CA LYS A 11 -6.61 -10.78 -7.80
C LYS A 11 -6.35 -12.19 -7.29
N GLU A 12 -5.54 -12.33 -6.24
CA GLU A 12 -5.16 -13.60 -5.63
C GLU A 12 -6.20 -14.09 -4.61
N ASN A 13 -6.89 -13.18 -3.93
CA ASN A 13 -7.95 -13.45 -2.98
C ASN A 13 -9.31 -12.90 -3.47
N PRO A 14 -10.04 -13.66 -4.31
CA PRO A 14 -11.35 -13.23 -4.79
C PRO A 14 -12.34 -13.12 -3.62
N VAL A 15 -12.87 -11.91 -3.42
CA VAL A 15 -13.86 -11.63 -2.37
C VAL A 15 -15.17 -12.36 -2.69
N PRO A 16 -15.72 -13.16 -1.75
CA PRO A 16 -16.98 -13.90 -1.98
C PRO A 16 -18.19 -12.99 -2.21
N GLU A 17 -18.18 -11.78 -1.68
CA GLU A 17 -19.31 -10.85 -1.67
C GLU A 17 -18.88 -9.41 -1.97
N VAL A 18 -19.28 -8.90 -3.14
CA VAL A 18 -19.19 -7.48 -3.46
C VAL A 18 -20.36 -6.78 -2.78
N LEU A 19 -20.12 -6.25 -1.57
CA LEU A 19 -21.14 -5.50 -0.84
C LEU A 19 -21.49 -4.20 -1.59
N PRO A 20 -22.78 -3.90 -1.81
CA PRO A 20 -23.20 -2.72 -2.58
C PRO A 20 -22.68 -1.45 -1.91
N GLN A 21 -22.24 -0.46 -2.69
CA GLN A 21 -21.78 0.83 -2.17
C GLN A 21 -22.96 1.61 -1.57
N VAL A 22 -23.15 1.56 -0.24
CA VAL A 22 -24.04 2.48 0.46
C VAL A 22 -23.31 3.81 0.57
N LYS A 23 -23.81 4.82 -0.15
CA LYS A 23 -23.39 6.21 0.01
C LYS A 23 -23.94 6.73 1.33
N VAL A 24 -23.19 6.55 2.42
CA VAL A 24 -23.51 7.21 3.69
C VAL A 24 -23.06 8.67 3.55
N LYS A 25 -24.00 9.60 3.36
CA LYS A 25 -23.71 11.04 3.41
C LYS A 25 -23.78 11.49 4.87
N VAL A 26 -22.71 11.32 5.63
CA VAL A 26 -22.68 11.87 7.00
C VAL A 26 -22.55 13.39 6.88
N LYS A 27 -23.66 14.11 7.08
CA LYS A 27 -23.60 15.53 7.46
C LYS A 27 -23.31 15.61 8.96
N GLU A 28 -22.67 16.68 9.43
CA GLU A 28 -22.32 16.91 10.85
C GLU A 28 -23.50 16.77 11.84
N SER A 29 -24.75 16.70 11.35
CA SER A 29 -25.98 16.65 12.13
C SER A 29 -26.84 15.39 11.95
N GLU A 30 -26.44 14.41 11.14
CA GLU A 30 -27.19 13.15 10.97
C GLU A 30 -26.74 12.08 11.97
N GLU A 31 -27.69 11.49 12.71
CA GLU A 31 -27.41 10.38 13.63
C GLU A 31 -26.83 9.18 12.86
N VAL A 32 -25.68 8.72 13.32
CA VAL A 32 -25.05 7.50 12.81
C VAL A 32 -25.88 6.30 13.26
N THR A 33 -26.54 5.62 12.32
CA THR A 33 -27.33 4.43 12.63
C THR A 33 -26.46 3.18 12.77
N GLU A 34 -26.89 2.21 13.60
CA GLU A 34 -26.18 0.95 13.82
C GLU A 34 -26.00 0.14 12.53
N GLU A 35 -27.01 0.18 11.65
CA GLU A 35 -26.99 -0.51 10.35
C GLU A 35 -25.95 0.11 9.42
N ALA A 36 -25.80 1.44 9.44
CA ALA A 36 -24.80 2.14 8.65
C ALA A 36 -23.38 1.80 9.12
N VAL A 37 -23.16 1.72 10.44
CA VAL A 37 -21.88 1.28 11.02
C VAL A 37 -21.58 -0.16 10.64
N THR A 38 -22.54 -1.07 10.86
CA THR A 38 -22.39 -2.49 10.57
C THR A 38 -22.10 -2.74 9.10
N ALA A 39 -22.81 -2.07 8.18
CA ALA A 39 -22.56 -2.17 6.75
C ALA A 39 -21.16 -1.66 6.37
N THR A 40 -20.70 -0.57 6.99
CA THR A 40 -19.38 0.01 6.74
C THR A 40 -18.26 -0.89 7.25
N VAL A 41 -18.39 -1.44 8.46
CA VAL A 41 -17.41 -2.38 9.03
C VAL A 41 -17.32 -3.66 8.21
N LYS A 42 -18.46 -4.24 7.80
CA LYS A 42 -18.46 -5.44 6.92
C LYS A 42 -17.73 -5.19 5.60
N ARG A 43 -17.88 -4.00 5.00
CA ARG A 43 -17.11 -3.62 3.80
C ARG A 43 -15.63 -3.49 4.06
N ALA A 44 -15.26 -2.82 5.15
CA ALA A 44 -13.86 -2.68 5.52
C ALA A 44 -13.22 -4.06 5.72
N LEU A 45 -13.88 -4.96 6.45
CA LEU A 45 -13.40 -6.33 6.66
C LEU A 45 -13.27 -7.12 5.36
N ASN A 46 -14.26 -7.05 4.46
CA ASN A 46 -14.17 -7.70 3.15
C ASN A 46 -12.99 -7.17 2.31
N PHE A 47 -12.75 -5.86 2.33
CA PHE A 47 -11.60 -5.25 1.67
C PHE A 47 -10.28 -5.68 2.31
N TYR A 48 -10.14 -5.61 3.64
CA TYR A 48 -8.90 -6.04 4.29
C TYR A 48 -8.65 -7.53 4.08
N SER A 49 -9.68 -8.36 4.03
CA SER A 49 -9.54 -9.78 3.70
C SER A 49 -9.03 -10.00 2.27
N SER A 50 -9.37 -9.14 1.30
CA SER A 50 -8.95 -9.30 -0.09
C SER A 50 -7.47 -9.01 -0.30
N ILE A 51 -6.88 -8.15 0.55
CA ILE A 51 -5.47 -7.76 0.47
C ILE A 51 -4.57 -8.57 1.42
N GLN A 52 -5.12 -9.55 2.13
CA GLN A 52 -4.34 -10.42 3.01
C GLN A 52 -3.45 -11.36 2.18
N ALA A 53 -2.19 -11.52 2.58
CA ALA A 53 -1.27 -12.45 1.95
C ALA A 53 -1.58 -13.91 2.32
N HIS A 54 -1.07 -14.86 1.54
CA HIS A 54 -1.33 -16.31 1.70
C HIS A 54 -0.93 -16.90 3.07
N ASP A 55 0.03 -16.30 3.75
CA ASP A 55 0.54 -16.66 5.09
C ASP A 55 -0.16 -15.86 6.21
N GLY A 56 -1.13 -15.01 5.87
CA GLY A 56 -1.98 -14.28 6.79
C GLY A 56 -1.53 -12.86 7.15
N HIS A 57 -0.39 -12.38 6.65
CA HIS A 57 0.06 -11.00 6.92
C HIS A 57 -0.64 -9.97 6.01
N TRP A 58 -0.59 -8.69 6.40
CA TRP A 58 -1.04 -7.57 5.56
C TRP A 58 0.17 -6.79 5.06
N PRO A 59 0.49 -6.88 3.76
CA PRO A 59 1.59 -6.13 3.18
C PRO A 59 1.23 -4.65 3.14
N GLY A 60 2.11 -3.82 3.68
CA GLY A 60 1.97 -2.38 3.72
C GLY A 60 3.27 -1.69 3.34
N ASP A 61 3.15 -0.48 2.82
CA ASP A 61 4.30 0.38 2.60
C ASP A 61 4.77 0.92 3.95
N TYR A 62 5.88 0.40 4.45
CA TYR A 62 6.55 0.87 5.67
C TYR A 62 7.72 1.80 5.32
N GLY A 63 7.56 2.60 4.28
CA GLY A 63 8.46 3.70 3.95
C GLY A 63 8.47 4.78 5.04
N GLY A 64 9.52 5.59 5.02
CA GLY A 64 9.72 6.71 5.95
C GLY A 64 10.69 7.72 5.34
N PRO A 65 11.44 8.50 6.14
CA PRO A 65 12.42 9.41 5.60
C PRO A 65 13.49 8.61 4.82
N MET A 66 13.79 9.04 3.60
CA MET A 66 14.61 8.27 2.64
C MET A 66 16.12 8.24 2.94
N PHE A 67 16.54 8.18 4.21
CA PHE A 67 17.96 8.09 4.57
C PHE A 67 18.53 6.66 4.44
N LEU A 68 17.69 5.63 4.42
CA LEU A 68 18.14 4.24 4.26
C LEU A 68 18.62 3.94 2.83
N LEU A 69 18.03 4.62 1.84
CA LEU A 69 18.28 4.32 0.44
C LEU A 69 19.71 4.66 -0.02
N PRO A 70 20.28 5.85 0.32
CA PRO A 70 21.68 6.16 0.03
C PRO A 70 22.68 5.16 0.65
N GLY A 71 22.47 4.79 1.92
CA GLY A 71 23.35 3.83 2.61
C GLY A 71 23.37 2.46 1.94
N LEU A 72 22.21 1.97 1.49
CA LEU A 72 22.10 0.72 0.74
C LEU A 72 22.85 0.79 -0.60
N VAL A 73 22.69 1.88 -1.37
CA VAL A 73 23.35 2.05 -2.68
C VAL A 73 24.87 2.09 -2.53
N ILE A 74 25.39 2.83 -1.54
CA ILE A 74 26.84 2.92 -1.28
C ILE A 74 27.39 1.54 -0.91
N THR A 75 26.74 0.84 0.02
CA THR A 75 27.19 -0.48 0.49
C THR A 75 27.23 -1.49 -0.65
N LEU A 76 26.17 -1.57 -1.46
CA LEU A 76 26.11 -2.49 -2.60
C LEU A 76 27.11 -2.15 -3.71
N SER A 77 27.45 -0.87 -3.85
CA SER A 77 28.49 -0.43 -4.81
C SER A 77 29.87 -0.88 -4.35
N ILE A 78 30.19 -0.72 -3.06
CA ILE A 78 31.48 -1.12 -2.48
C ILE A 78 31.65 -2.65 -2.50
N THR A 79 30.59 -3.40 -2.22
CA THR A 79 30.64 -4.87 -2.21
C THR A 79 30.54 -5.50 -3.61
N GLY A 80 30.34 -4.70 -4.66
CA GLY A 80 30.16 -5.20 -6.03
C GLY A 80 28.83 -5.93 -6.28
N ALA A 81 27.91 -5.94 -5.30
CA ALA A 81 26.64 -6.66 -5.36
C ALA A 81 25.50 -5.85 -5.98
N LEU A 82 25.76 -4.62 -6.44
CA LEU A 82 24.73 -3.69 -6.91
C LEU A 82 23.81 -4.28 -7.98
N ASN A 83 24.36 -4.88 -9.02
CA ASN A 83 23.58 -5.46 -10.13
C ASN A 83 23.03 -6.85 -9.83
N ALA A 84 23.53 -7.52 -8.79
CA ALA A 84 23.01 -8.80 -8.34
C ALA A 84 21.74 -8.63 -7.47
N VAL A 85 21.68 -7.53 -6.70
CA VAL A 85 20.58 -7.25 -5.76
C VAL A 85 19.55 -6.31 -6.37
N LEU A 86 19.96 -5.32 -7.17
CA LEU A 86 19.06 -4.33 -7.78
C LEU A 86 18.93 -4.57 -9.29
N SER A 87 17.73 -5.01 -9.71
CA SER A 87 17.35 -5.03 -11.11
C SER A 87 17.23 -3.62 -11.68
N ASP A 88 17.08 -3.50 -13.00
CA ASP A 88 16.93 -2.21 -13.65
C ASP A 88 15.59 -1.53 -13.30
N GLU A 89 14.54 -2.31 -13.00
CA GLU A 89 13.27 -1.81 -12.47
C GLU A 89 13.47 -1.22 -11.07
N HIS A 90 14.20 -1.93 -10.18
CA HIS A 90 14.52 -1.39 -8.85
C HIS A 90 15.27 -0.07 -8.93
N LYS A 91 16.20 0.08 -9.88
CA LYS A 91 16.95 1.34 -10.08
C LYS A 91 16.04 2.48 -10.56
N LYS A 92 15.14 2.20 -11.50
CA LYS A 92 14.19 3.20 -12.04
C LYS A 92 13.22 3.69 -10.96
N GLU A 93 12.60 2.77 -10.22
CA GLU A 93 11.65 3.11 -9.14
C GLU A 93 12.34 3.90 -8.01
N LYS A 94 13.57 3.55 -7.67
CA LYS A 94 14.37 4.31 -6.68
C LYS A 94 14.67 5.74 -7.13
N ILE A 95 14.97 5.95 -8.40
CA ILE A 95 15.15 7.30 -8.97
C ILE A 95 13.85 8.09 -8.92
N LEU A 96 12.73 7.46 -9.30
CA LEU A 96 11.41 8.08 -9.25
C LEU A 96 11.04 8.52 -7.81
N ALA A 97 11.22 7.63 -6.83
CA ALA A 97 10.96 7.93 -5.42
C ALA A 97 11.82 9.11 -4.89
N LEU A 98 13.11 9.16 -5.28
CA LEU A 98 14.00 10.28 -4.93
C LEU A 98 13.55 11.62 -5.52
N LEU A 99 13.00 11.62 -6.74
CA LEU A 99 12.49 12.82 -7.40
C LEU A 99 11.20 13.33 -6.75
N GLU A 100 10.27 12.44 -6.43
CA GLU A 100 9.01 12.83 -5.76
C GLU A 100 9.26 13.48 -4.40
N PHE A 101 10.14 12.91 -3.59
CA PHE A 101 10.48 13.49 -2.29
C PHE A 101 11.12 14.86 -2.41
N ARG A 102 11.93 15.10 -3.44
CA ARG A 102 12.54 16.42 -3.66
C ARG A 102 11.50 17.50 -3.97
N MET A 103 10.33 17.14 -4.49
CA MET A 103 9.21 18.09 -4.71
C MET A 103 8.35 18.33 -3.48
N ILE A 104 8.41 17.49 -2.44
CA ILE A 104 7.59 17.66 -1.24
C ILE A 104 8.22 18.69 -0.27
N PHE A 105 9.52 18.97 -0.41
CA PHE A 105 10.28 19.87 0.45
C PHE A 105 10.74 21.18 -0.23
N LEU A 106 10.21 21.50 -1.43
CA LEU A 106 10.43 22.76 -2.16
C LEU A 106 9.09 23.37 -2.57
#